data_AF-A0A358KH97-F1
#
_entry.id   AF-A0A358KH97-F1
#
_cell.length_a   1.000
_cell.length_b   1.000
_cell.length_c   1.000
_cell.angle_alpha   90.00
_cell.angle_beta   90.00
_cell.angle_gamma   90.00
#
_symmetry.space_group_name_H-M   'P 1'
#
loop_
_entity.id
_entity.type
_entity.pdbx_description
1 polymer ?
#
loop_
_entity_poly.entity_id
_entity_poly.type
_entity_poly.pdbx_seq_one_letter_code
_entity_poly.pdbx_strand_id
1 'polypeptide(L)'
;MQSGIGKLGDKEKQLFSSSELYLIGEGNELLLYDKLGAQFREINGMQGVVFSVWAPNVQKVSVTGDFNEWNPESHPMCRQG
;
A
#
# COMPACT_ATOMS: atom_id res chain seq x y z
N MET A 1 -24.75 0.61 12.47
CA MET A 1 -23.98 -0.28 11.57
C MET A 1 -22.54 -0.18 12.02
N GLN A 2 -22.05 -1.16 12.77
CA GLN A 2 -20.70 -1.11 13.35
C GLN A 2 -19.68 -1.51 12.28
N SER A 3 -18.65 -0.69 12.10
CA SER A 3 -17.59 -0.88 11.12
C SER A 3 -16.77 -2.12 11.46
N GLY A 4 -16.88 -3.15 10.62
CA GLY A 4 -16.07 -4.37 10.70
C GLY A 4 -14.64 -4.18 10.21
N ILE A 5 -13.91 -3.18 10.72
CA ILE A 5 -12.46 -3.13 10.54
C ILE A 5 -11.86 -4.01 11.64
N GLY A 6 -11.87 -5.32 11.42
CA GLY A 6 -11.07 -6.25 12.21
C GLY A 6 -9.62 -5.78 12.16
N LYS A 7 -8.93 -5.81 13.31
CA LYS A 7 -7.50 -5.48 13.36
C LYS A 7 -6.75 -6.50 12.50
N LEU A 8 -6.37 -6.06 11.30
CA LEU A 8 -5.58 -6.82 10.35
C LEU A 8 -4.25 -7.22 11.03
N GLY A 9 -3.93 -8.51 11.06
CA GLY A 9 -2.70 -9.02 11.68
C GLY A 9 -1.46 -8.51 10.95
N ASP A 10 -0.31 -8.47 11.63
CA ASP A 10 0.90 -7.84 11.08
C ASP A 10 1.37 -8.45 9.74
N LYS A 11 1.11 -9.74 9.50
CA LYS A 11 1.42 -10.41 8.22
C LYS A 11 0.47 -10.03 7.08
N GLU A 12 -0.77 -9.67 7.38
CA GLU A 12 -1.77 -9.33 6.37
C GLU A 12 -1.59 -7.90 5.84
N LYS A 13 -0.80 -7.06 6.53
CA LYS A 13 -0.41 -5.72 6.08
C LYS A 13 0.78 -5.71 5.13
N GLN A 14 1.49 -6.83 5.01
CA GLN A 14 2.70 -6.91 4.20
C GLN A 14 2.35 -7.21 2.74
N LEU A 15 2.57 -6.23 1.87
CA LEU A 15 2.25 -6.34 0.44
C LEU A 15 3.38 -6.99 -0.36
N PHE A 16 4.63 -6.76 0.05
CA PHE A 16 5.83 -7.25 -0.62
C PHE A 16 6.63 -8.15 0.32
N SER A 17 7.12 -9.26 -0.21
CA SER A 17 8.09 -10.09 0.49
C SER A 17 9.40 -9.34 0.74
N SER A 18 10.19 -9.81 1.71
CA SER A 18 11.49 -9.20 2.03
C SER A 18 12.46 -9.21 0.84
N SER A 19 12.41 -10.25 -0.02
CA SER A 19 13.23 -10.31 -1.24
C SER A 19 12.81 -9.27 -2.28
N GLU A 20 11.51 -9.02 -2.44
CA GLU A 20 11.01 -7.98 -3.34
C GLU A 20 11.40 -6.58 -2.84
N LEU A 21 11.25 -6.32 -1.54
CA LEU A 21 11.69 -5.04 -0.95
C LEU A 21 13.19 -4.80 -1.15
N TYR A 22 13.99 -5.85 -1.03
CA TYR A 22 15.44 -5.79 -1.29
C TYR A 22 15.72 -5.43 -2.76
N LEU A 23 15.10 -6.12 -3.72
CA LEU A 23 15.30 -5.82 -5.15
C LEU A 23 14.83 -4.42 -5.54
N ILE A 24 13.72 -3.96 -4.96
CA ILE A 24 13.23 -2.59 -5.15
C ILE A 24 14.24 -1.58 -4.61
N GLY A 25 14.79 -1.81 -3.42
CA GLY A 25 15.79 -0.93 -2.80
C GLY A 25 17.12 -0.86 -3.55
N GLU A 26 17.55 -1.97 -4.15
CA GLU A 26 18.76 -2.05 -4.98
C GLU A 26 18.54 -1.55 -6.43
N GLY A 27 17.30 -1.25 -6.83
CA GLY A 27 16.98 -0.86 -8.20
C GLY A 27 17.06 -2.01 -9.21
N ASN A 28 17.02 -3.26 -8.76
CA ASN A 28 17.15 -4.47 -9.57
C ASN A 28 15.81 -5.17 -9.86
N GLU A 29 14.69 -4.60 -9.42
CA GLU A 29 13.35 -5.10 -9.74
C GLU A 29 12.93 -4.66 -11.16
N LEU A 30 12.99 -5.59 -12.10
CA LEU A 30 12.74 -5.33 -13.53
C LEU A 30 11.26 -5.01 -13.83
N LEU A 31 10.34 -5.51 -13.00
CA LEU A 31 8.89 -5.31 -13.16
C LEU A 31 8.34 -4.35 -12.11
N LEU A 32 9.12 -3.31 -11.78
CA LEU A 32 8.76 -2.34 -10.75
C LEU A 32 7.38 -1.70 -10.98
N TYR A 33 7.00 -1.52 -12.24
CA TYR A 33 5.70 -0.96 -12.63
C TYR A 33 4.50 -1.86 -12.29
N ASP A 34 4.68 -3.16 -12.13
CA ASP A 34 3.62 -4.09 -11.69
C ASP A 34 3.43 -4.09 -10.17
N LYS A 35 4.40 -3.50 -9.44
CA LYS A 35 4.43 -3.46 -7.98
C LYS A 35 4.08 -2.09 -7.42
N LEU A 36 4.68 -1.02 -7.95
CA LEU A 36 4.42 0.35 -7.53
C LEU A 36 3.26 0.97 -8.33
N GLY A 37 2.79 2.13 -7.86
CA GLY A 37 1.67 2.86 -8.44
C GLY A 37 0.32 2.42 -7.88
N ALA A 38 -0.70 2.51 -8.72
CA ALA A 38 -2.08 2.14 -8.41
C ALA A 38 -2.45 0.88 -9.19
N GLN A 39 -2.69 -0.23 -8.49
CA GLN A 39 -2.91 -1.54 -9.08
C GLN A 39 -4.28 -2.09 -8.66
N PHE A 40 -5.13 -2.48 -9.61
CA PHE A 40 -6.35 -3.21 -9.30
C PHE A 40 -6.00 -4.60 -8.78
N ARG A 41 -6.45 -4.94 -7.57
CA ARG A 41 -6.20 -6.22 -6.93
C ARG A 41 -7.38 -6.68 -6.09
N GLU A 42 -7.45 -7.98 -5.89
CA GLU A 42 -8.32 -8.60 -4.90
C GLU A 42 -7.48 -9.01 -3.69
N ILE A 43 -7.83 -8.52 -2.51
CA ILE A 43 -7.18 -8.87 -1.24
C ILE A 43 -8.27 -9.33 -0.27
N ASN A 44 -8.11 -10.53 0.30
CA ASN A 44 -9.07 -11.10 1.24
C ASN A 44 -10.51 -11.13 0.71
N GLY A 45 -10.70 -11.41 -0.58
CA GLY A 45 -12.00 -11.44 -1.24
C GLY A 45 -12.60 -10.06 -1.55
N MET A 46 -11.87 -8.97 -1.28
CA MET A 46 -12.29 -7.60 -1.60
C MET A 46 -11.53 -7.07 -2.80
N GLN A 47 -12.27 -6.68 -3.84
CA GLN A 47 -11.72 -6.00 -5.01
C GLN A 47 -11.52 -4.52 -4.71
N GLY A 48 -10.39 -3.97 -5.14
CA GLY A 48 -10.08 -2.56 -4.97
C GLY A 48 -8.78 -2.16 -5.66
N VAL A 49 -8.23 -1.03 -5.25
CA VAL A 49 -6.96 -0.51 -5.74
C VAL A 49 -5.95 -0.50 -4.60
N VAL A 50 -4.79 -1.09 -4.85
CA VAL A 50 -3.63 -1.03 -3.98
C VAL A 50 -2.73 0.09 -4.46
N PHE A 51 -2.41 1.01 -3.56
CA PHE A 51 -1.45 2.10 -3.81
C PHE A 51 -0.11 1.74 -3.18
N SER A 52 0.97 1.94 -3.93
CA SER A 52 2.34 1.72 -3.47
C SER A 52 3.28 2.75 -4.06
N VAL A 53 4.11 3.37 -3.22
CA VAL A 53 5.05 4.41 -3.63
C VAL A 53 6.39 4.20 -2.94
N TRP A 54 7.48 4.48 -3.66
CA TRP A 54 8.79 4.56 -3.05
C TRP A 54 9.01 5.95 -2.46
N ALA A 55 9.07 6.03 -1.14
CA ALA A 55 9.27 7.28 -0.42
C ALA A 55 10.10 7.03 0.87
N PRO A 56 11.42 6.87 0.77
CA PRO A 56 12.25 6.45 1.90
C PRO A 56 12.45 7.56 2.95
N ASN A 57 12.36 8.83 2.56
CA ASN A 57 12.70 9.98 3.40
C ASN A 57 11.48 10.75 3.92
N VAL A 58 10.26 10.20 3.79
CA VAL A 58 9.02 10.87 4.22
C VAL A 58 8.52 10.31 5.55
N GLN A 59 7.90 11.16 6.35
CA GLN A 59 7.34 10.76 7.65
C GLN A 59 6.00 10.04 7.51
N LYS A 60 5.15 10.49 6.57
CA LYS A 60 3.80 9.97 6.34
C LYS A 60 3.44 10.17 4.87
N VAL A 61 2.69 9.22 4.32
CA VAL A 61 2.03 9.33 3.02
C VAL A 61 0.56 8.97 3.23
N SER A 62 -0.34 9.68 2.56
CA SER A 62 -1.77 9.36 2.50
C SER A 62 -2.23 9.36 1.06
N VAL A 63 -3.21 8.53 0.73
CA VAL A 63 -3.88 8.57 -0.57
C VAL A 63 -5.06 9.54 -0.48
N THR A 64 -5.11 10.54 -1.34
CA THR A 64 -6.21 11.51 -1.40
C THR A 64 -6.86 11.50 -2.78
N GLY A 65 -8.18 11.71 -2.80
CA GLY A 65 -8.95 11.75 -4.04
C GLY A 65 -10.42 12.07 -3.77
N ASP A 66 -11.21 12.05 -4.84
CA ASP A 66 -12.66 12.22 -4.78
C ASP A 66 -13.34 11.24 -3.81
N PHE A 67 -12.89 9.98 -3.77
CA PHE A 67 -13.42 8.91 -2.90
C PHE A 67 -13.28 9.18 -1.39
N ASN A 68 -12.48 10.18 -1.00
CA ASN A 68 -12.32 10.56 0.40
C ASN A 68 -12.44 12.07 0.64
N GLU A 69 -13.12 12.78 -0.27
CA GLU A 69 -13.31 14.24 -0.19
C GLU A 69 -11.98 15.00 -0.06
N TRP A 70 -10.91 14.45 -0.64
CA TRP A 70 -9.54 14.97 -0.52
C TRP A 70 -9.02 15.06 0.93
N ASN A 71 -9.59 14.30 1.86
CA ASN A 71 -9.18 14.29 3.26
C ASN A 71 -7.92 13.42 3.49
N PRO A 72 -6.76 14.01 3.85
CA PRO A 72 -5.50 13.27 4.02
C PRO A 72 -5.46 12.39 5.26
N GLU A 73 -6.38 12.57 6.21
CA GLU A 73 -6.41 11.76 7.43
C GLU A 73 -7.23 10.48 7.28
N SER A 74 -8.03 10.36 6.21
CA SER A 74 -8.91 9.21 6.01
C SER A 74 -8.17 7.95 5.56
N HIS A 75 -7.07 8.08 4.79
CA HIS A 75 -6.39 6.94 4.17
C HIS A 75 -4.85 7.03 4.27
N PRO A 76 -4.27 6.91 5.47
CA PRO A 76 -2.82 6.85 5.65
C PRO A 76 -2.23 5.55 5.09
N MET A 77 -1.09 5.63 4.42
CA MET A 77 -0.34 4.48 3.93
C MET A 77 0.54 3.88 5.02
N CYS A 78 0.77 2.57 4.95
CA CYS A 78 1.67 1.85 5.85
C CYS A 78 3.05 1.69 5.20
N ARG A 79 4.12 2.03 5.94
CA ARG A 79 5.49 1.79 5.49
C ARG A 79 5.75 0.28 5.41
N GLN A 80 6.33 -0.16 4.30
CA GLN A 80 6.81 -1.53 4.10
C GLN A 80 8.34 -1.51 4.24
N GLY A 81 8.88 -2.27 5.20
CA GLY A 81 10.32 -2.25 5.53
C GLY A 81 10.67 -1.48 6.80
#